data_AF-A0A9E4N8F7-F1
#
_entry.id   AF-A0A9E4N8F7-F1
#
_cell.length_a   1.000
_cell.length_b   1.000
_cell.length_c   1.000
_cell.angle_alpha   90.00
_cell.angle_beta   90.00
_cell.angle_gamma   90.00
#
_symmetry.space_group_name_H-M   'P 1'
#
loop_
_entity.id
_entity.type
_entity.pdbx_description
1 polymer ?
#
loop_
_entity_poly.entity_id
_entity_poly.type
_entity_poly.pdbx_seq_one_letter_code
_entity_poly.pdbx_strand_id
1 'polypeptide(L)'
;MSTSAVANQTANRSVVWLLGVLLLLMIGCGGGGGSGDDSDSDTQTDTDTVDETTPDTDNQAVRFNFPPLDLSKIEFILPLGGMIGNHVTPIDHQYYVAPDFGENETIEIDVYAPADGTVTSIQHMGNFNNDDFRFVVDHANSLQSIYIHVDNLSDKLTPYAPTDGQYVSTSISVTAGEVLGSYSGSVDYNLVDYNMTLSGFINPSSYTAEPWKIHTPDPFDYFNDTIRATLIAKSLRTVEPIGGKIDHDISGRLVGNWFEENTNGYAGLDQNNYWLGHLSFAYDYIVPSHIIASFGDYAGEQKQFGVRGNTPDPAEVSTSSGLVKYDLVSYDYYDNGIAWDRSSFTQGLEMDNYTFIDAVVLVQLLQEGRLKVEIFHGQTSADVNDFTEDAKIYVR
;
A
#
# COMPACT_ATOMS: atom_id res chain seq x y z
N MET A 1 -42.13 31.46 -39.76
CA MET A 1 -41.87 30.17 -40.44
C MET A 1 -40.47 30.24 -41.02
N SER A 2 -39.62 29.29 -40.59
CA SER A 2 -38.36 28.80 -41.21
C SER A 2 -37.23 29.82 -41.47
N THR A 3 -36.24 30.03 -40.60
CA THR A 3 -35.02 29.21 -40.27
C THR A 3 -33.99 29.04 -41.39
N SER A 4 -32.76 29.51 -41.15
CA SER A 4 -31.52 28.83 -41.54
C SER A 4 -30.44 29.20 -40.52
N ALA A 5 -30.15 28.25 -39.64
CA ALA A 5 -29.16 28.36 -38.58
C ALA A 5 -27.78 27.96 -39.13
N VAL A 6 -26.77 28.75 -38.79
CA VAL A 6 -25.36 28.38 -38.92
C VAL A 6 -25.04 27.48 -37.72
N ALA A 7 -24.66 26.24 -38.00
CA ALA A 7 -24.31 25.25 -36.98
C ALA A 7 -22.96 25.60 -36.35
N ASN A 8 -22.99 25.99 -35.07
CA ASN A 8 -21.82 25.96 -34.21
C ASN A 8 -21.63 24.50 -33.76
N GLN A 9 -20.53 23.88 -34.19
CA GLN A 9 -20.06 22.62 -33.61
C GLN A 9 -19.53 22.91 -32.20
N THR A 10 -20.38 22.72 -31.19
CA THR A 10 -19.94 22.50 -29.82
C THR A 10 -19.27 21.13 -29.76
N ALA A 11 -17.95 21.15 -29.61
CA ALA A 11 -17.19 19.97 -29.22
C ALA A 11 -17.72 19.47 -27.87
N ASN A 12 -18.38 18.31 -27.89
CA ASN A 12 -18.66 17.53 -26.69
C ASN A 12 -17.31 17.13 -26.07
N ARG A 13 -16.86 17.90 -25.09
CA ARG A 13 -15.90 17.41 -24.10
C ARG A 13 -16.68 16.49 -23.18
N SER A 14 -16.65 15.20 -23.47
CA SER A 14 -16.99 14.16 -22.51
C SER A 14 -16.03 14.33 -21.33
N VAL A 15 -16.57 14.86 -20.23
CA VAL A 15 -15.91 14.83 -18.92
C VAL A 15 -15.93 13.36 -18.50
N VAL A 16 -14.81 12.67 -18.72
CA VAL A 16 -14.56 11.37 -18.09
C VAL A 16 -14.34 11.69 -16.62
N TRP A 17 -15.28 11.27 -15.78
CA TRP A 17 -15.08 11.27 -14.34
C TRP A 17 -13.95 10.28 -14.06
N LEU A 18 -12.81 10.79 -13.58
CA LEU A 18 -11.81 9.95 -12.93
C LEU A 18 -12.50 9.31 -11.72
N LEU A 19 -12.75 8.00 -11.79
CA LEU A 19 -12.99 7.19 -10.61
C LEU A 19 -11.68 7.15 -9.81
N GLY A 20 -11.51 8.11 -8.90
CA GLY A 20 -10.71 7.86 -7.72
C GLY A 20 -11.44 6.76 -6.95
N VAL A 21 -10.91 5.53 -7.01
CA VAL A 21 -11.37 4.43 -6.17
C VAL A 21 -11.08 4.85 -4.73
N LEU A 22 -12.14 5.31 -4.07
CA LEU A 22 -12.12 5.72 -2.68
C LEU A 22 -12.21 4.44 -1.85
N LEU A 23 -11.06 3.80 -1.61
CA LEU A 23 -10.95 2.65 -0.72
C LEU A 23 -11.06 3.14 0.74
N LEU A 24 -12.30 3.33 1.23
CA LEU A 24 -12.56 3.74 2.61
C LEU A 24 -12.64 2.49 3.49
N LEU A 25 -11.51 2.08 4.04
CA LEU A 25 -11.45 1.06 5.07
C LEU A 25 -11.33 1.67 6.47
N MET A 26 -12.30 1.30 7.31
CA MET A 26 -12.38 1.68 8.72
C MET A 26 -12.28 0.42 9.59
N ILE A 27 -11.63 0.61 10.74
CA ILE A 27 -11.58 -0.25 11.93
C ILE A 27 -10.55 -1.39 11.87
N GLY A 28 -9.44 -1.14 12.57
CA GLY A 28 -8.43 -2.12 12.93
C GLY A 28 -8.95 -3.22 13.85
N CYS A 29 -8.40 -4.43 13.65
CA CYS A 29 -8.56 -5.56 14.55
C CYS A 29 -7.34 -5.69 15.45
N GLY A 30 -7.48 -5.33 16.73
CA GLY A 30 -6.55 -5.70 17.78
C GLY A 30 -6.73 -7.18 18.16
N GLY A 31 -5.78 -8.03 17.78
CA GLY A 31 -5.69 -9.43 18.22
C GLY A 31 -4.92 -9.53 19.55
N GLY A 32 -5.54 -10.12 20.57
CA GLY A 32 -5.01 -10.22 21.93
C GLY A 32 -3.83 -11.18 22.07
N GLY A 33 -2.70 -10.65 22.57
CA GLY A 33 -1.54 -11.43 23.02
C GLY A 33 -1.62 -11.76 24.50
N GLY A 34 -1.53 -13.04 24.84
CA GLY A 34 -1.44 -13.54 26.22
C GLY A 34 -0.04 -13.35 26.80
N SER A 35 0.02 -12.81 28.02
CA SER A 35 1.24 -12.57 28.79
C SER A 35 1.84 -13.86 29.37
N GLY A 36 3.17 -13.98 29.31
CA GLY A 36 3.97 -14.90 30.10
C GLY A 36 5.28 -14.22 30.51
N ASP A 37 5.46 -14.04 31.83
CA ASP A 37 6.59 -13.32 32.46
C ASP A 37 7.91 -14.12 32.47
N ASP A 38 8.98 -13.35 32.21
CA ASP A 38 10.35 -13.30 32.78
C ASP A 38 11.17 -14.57 33.12
N SER A 39 12.41 -14.61 32.59
CA SER A 39 13.60 -14.23 33.38
C SER A 39 14.95 -14.33 32.62
N ASP A 40 15.63 -13.19 32.57
CA ASP A 40 17.03 -12.87 32.96
C ASP A 40 18.30 -13.25 32.15
N SER A 41 19.09 -12.17 31.94
CA SER A 41 20.56 -12.00 32.10
C SER A 41 21.55 -12.07 30.91
N ASP A 42 22.10 -10.87 30.64
CA ASP A 42 23.52 -10.47 30.62
C ASP A 42 24.45 -10.57 29.37
N THR A 43 24.87 -9.37 28.90
CA THR A 43 26.24 -8.89 28.51
C THR A 43 26.97 -9.52 27.29
N GLN A 44 27.77 -8.86 26.43
CA GLN A 44 28.26 -7.48 26.20
C GLN A 44 29.24 -7.53 24.97
N THR A 45 29.34 -6.45 24.15
CA THR A 45 30.48 -6.02 23.24
C THR A 45 30.93 -6.91 22.05
N ASP A 46 31.41 -6.47 20.88
CA ASP A 46 31.78 -5.18 20.23
C ASP A 46 32.18 -5.47 18.75
N THR A 47 32.30 -4.41 17.94
CA THR A 47 33.04 -4.21 16.66
C THR A 47 32.37 -4.40 15.28
N ASP A 48 32.37 -3.25 14.58
CA ASP A 48 32.28 -2.95 13.14
C ASP A 48 32.57 -4.07 12.14
N THR A 49 31.67 -4.23 11.16
CA THR A 49 31.99 -4.16 9.72
C THR A 49 30.73 -3.87 8.93
N VAL A 50 30.83 -2.91 8.00
CA VAL A 50 29.85 -2.63 6.95
C VAL A 50 29.69 -3.88 6.10
N ASP A 51 28.50 -4.48 6.10
CA ASP A 51 28.13 -5.54 5.18
C ASP A 51 26.84 -5.13 4.47
N GLU A 52 26.94 -4.90 3.16
CA GLU A 52 25.78 -4.80 2.28
C GLU A 52 25.14 -6.18 2.18
N THR A 53 24.28 -6.52 3.14
CA THR A 53 23.51 -7.75 3.07
C THR A 53 22.40 -7.59 2.04
N THR A 54 22.76 -7.88 0.80
CA THR A 54 21.85 -8.54 -0.13
C THR A 54 21.24 -9.73 0.62
N PRO A 55 19.91 -9.91 0.65
CA PRO A 55 19.33 -11.07 1.30
C PRO A 55 19.89 -12.35 0.67
N ASP A 56 20.49 -13.19 1.50
CA ASP A 56 20.92 -14.54 1.18
C ASP A 56 19.74 -15.31 0.57
N THR A 57 19.82 -15.62 -0.73
CA THR A 57 18.77 -16.27 -1.52
C THR A 57 18.77 -17.79 -1.33
N ASP A 58 19.65 -18.36 -0.49
CA ASP A 58 19.91 -19.80 -0.47
C ASP A 58 19.16 -20.58 0.63
N ASN A 59 18.05 -20.04 1.17
CA ASN A 59 17.18 -20.79 2.09
C ASN A 59 15.67 -20.44 1.98
N GLN A 60 15.16 -20.19 0.77
CA GLN A 60 13.72 -20.18 0.58
C GLN A 60 13.21 -21.63 0.47
N ALA A 61 12.91 -22.24 1.61
CA ALA A 61 12.03 -23.40 1.62
C ALA A 61 10.73 -22.98 0.94
N VAL A 62 10.48 -23.45 -0.29
CA VAL A 62 9.24 -23.24 -1.03
C VAL A 62 8.05 -23.53 -0.09
N ARG A 63 7.23 -22.52 0.19
CA ARG A 63 6.17 -22.62 1.21
C ARG A 63 4.81 -22.91 0.60
N PHE A 64 4.54 -22.44 -0.61
CA PHE A 64 3.24 -22.58 -1.27
C PHE A 64 3.33 -23.30 -2.61
N ASN A 65 2.54 -24.37 -2.71
CA ASN A 65 2.39 -25.18 -3.93
C ASN A 65 1.04 -24.98 -4.63
N PHE A 66 0.20 -24.09 -4.10
CA PHE A 66 -1.04 -23.64 -4.72
C PHE A 66 -1.08 -22.11 -4.76
N PRO A 67 -1.64 -21.52 -5.83
CA PRO A 67 -1.82 -20.07 -5.89
C PRO A 67 -2.87 -19.62 -4.87
N PRO A 68 -2.88 -18.34 -4.48
CA PRO A 68 -3.87 -17.84 -3.53
C PRO A 68 -5.27 -17.67 -4.13
N LEU A 69 -5.39 -17.74 -5.46
CA LEU A 69 -6.63 -17.58 -6.23
C LEU A 69 -6.46 -18.10 -7.66
N ASP A 70 -7.55 -18.11 -8.44
CA ASP A 70 -7.52 -18.51 -9.85
C ASP A 70 -6.80 -17.48 -10.74
N LEU A 71 -5.48 -17.61 -10.82
CA LEU A 71 -4.61 -16.73 -11.63
C LEU A 71 -4.94 -16.75 -13.13
N SER A 72 -5.71 -17.73 -13.61
CA SER A 72 -6.13 -17.77 -15.01
C SER A 72 -7.26 -16.79 -15.34
N LYS A 73 -7.97 -16.30 -14.30
CA LYS A 73 -9.11 -15.39 -14.45
C LYS A 73 -8.80 -13.93 -14.16
N ILE A 74 -7.67 -13.61 -13.51
CA ILE A 74 -7.30 -12.22 -13.23
C ILE A 74 -6.77 -11.52 -14.48
N GLU A 75 -6.97 -10.21 -14.55
CA GLU A 75 -6.37 -9.34 -15.55
C GLU A 75 -4.91 -9.06 -15.19
N PHE A 76 -4.67 -8.44 -14.03
CA PHE A 76 -3.35 -8.07 -13.54
C PHE A 76 -3.26 -8.02 -12.01
N ILE A 77 -2.03 -7.85 -11.51
CA ILE A 77 -1.69 -7.65 -10.10
C ILE A 77 -1.11 -6.25 -9.93
N LEU A 78 -1.66 -5.50 -8.97
CA LEU A 78 -1.01 -4.31 -8.42
C LEU A 78 -0.09 -4.75 -7.28
N PRO A 79 1.22 -4.41 -7.33
CA PRO A 79 2.17 -4.83 -6.32
C PRO A 79 1.97 -4.07 -5.00
N LEU A 80 2.64 -4.53 -3.94
CA LEU A 80 2.74 -3.81 -2.68
C LEU A 80 3.30 -2.41 -2.86
N GLY A 81 2.93 -1.52 -1.95
CA GLY A 81 3.56 -0.22 -1.78
C GLY A 81 2.82 0.96 -2.40
N GLY A 82 1.62 0.73 -2.94
CA GLY A 82 0.77 1.83 -3.41
C GLY A 82 0.52 2.84 -2.30
N MET A 83 0.42 4.12 -2.65
CA MET A 83 -0.08 5.18 -1.77
C MET A 83 -1.32 5.74 -2.45
N ILE A 84 -2.50 5.38 -1.96
CA ILE A 84 -3.77 5.61 -2.66
C ILE A 84 -4.82 6.02 -1.64
N GLY A 85 -5.38 7.22 -1.84
CA GLY A 85 -6.43 7.72 -0.96
C GLY A 85 -5.93 7.79 0.49
N ASN A 86 -6.66 7.14 1.40
CA ASN A 86 -6.37 7.14 2.84
C ASN A 86 -5.17 6.26 3.24
N HIS A 87 -4.68 5.41 2.34
CA HIS A 87 -3.41 4.72 2.51
C HIS A 87 -2.27 5.68 2.16
N VAL A 88 -1.94 6.55 3.11
CA VAL A 88 -0.90 7.57 2.94
C VAL A 88 0.50 6.96 2.90
N THR A 89 0.74 5.92 3.70
CA THR A 89 1.95 5.11 3.66
C THR A 89 1.81 3.96 2.65
N PRO A 90 2.92 3.40 2.14
CA PRO A 90 2.90 2.23 1.24
C PRO A 90 2.02 1.08 1.75
N ILE A 91 1.08 0.62 0.92
CA ILE A 91 0.09 -0.44 1.20
C ILE A 91 0.75 -1.82 1.34
N ASP A 92 0.39 -2.56 2.39
CA ASP A 92 0.92 -3.89 2.76
C ASP A 92 0.19 -5.08 2.15
N HIS A 93 -0.65 -4.85 1.15
CA HIS A 93 -1.29 -5.88 0.35
C HIS A 93 -1.29 -5.59 -1.15
N GLN A 94 -1.33 -6.67 -1.93
CA GLN A 94 -1.42 -6.63 -3.38
C GLN A 94 -2.89 -6.66 -3.78
N TYR A 95 -3.23 -6.06 -4.92
CA TYR A 95 -4.57 -6.16 -5.50
C TYR A 95 -4.56 -7.12 -6.69
N TYR A 96 -5.45 -8.09 -6.69
CA TYR A 96 -5.63 -9.05 -7.76
C TYR A 96 -6.91 -8.72 -8.53
N VAL A 97 -6.75 -8.06 -9.68
CA VAL A 97 -7.85 -7.37 -10.37
C VAL A 97 -8.49 -8.27 -11.43
N ALA A 98 -9.82 -8.32 -11.45
CA ALA A 98 -10.62 -9.00 -12.45
C ALA A 98 -10.73 -8.17 -13.75
N PRO A 99 -10.90 -8.80 -14.93
CA PRO A 99 -10.97 -8.09 -16.21
C PRO A 99 -12.13 -7.10 -16.37
N ASP A 100 -13.22 -7.25 -15.61
CA ASP A 100 -14.40 -6.37 -15.64
C ASP A 100 -14.53 -5.47 -14.40
N PHE A 101 -13.40 -5.24 -13.69
CA PHE A 101 -13.33 -4.32 -12.56
C PHE A 101 -13.73 -2.90 -12.95
N GLY A 102 -14.59 -2.27 -12.14
CA GLY A 102 -15.13 -0.93 -12.41
C GLY A 102 -16.19 -0.88 -13.53
N GLU A 103 -16.55 -2.02 -14.12
CA GLU A 103 -17.65 -2.13 -15.08
C GLU A 103 -18.90 -2.75 -14.42
N ASN A 104 -19.19 -4.01 -14.73
CA ASN A 104 -20.33 -4.74 -14.20
C ASN A 104 -19.94 -5.80 -13.16
N GLU A 105 -18.64 -6.09 -13.00
CA GLU A 105 -18.07 -6.96 -11.97
C GLU A 105 -18.82 -8.30 -11.85
N THR A 106 -19.03 -8.93 -13.00
CA THR A 106 -19.73 -10.20 -13.15
C THR A 106 -18.79 -11.41 -13.17
N ILE A 107 -17.49 -11.21 -13.34
CA ILE A 107 -16.49 -12.28 -13.29
C ILE A 107 -16.22 -12.63 -11.82
N GLU A 108 -16.59 -13.86 -11.45
CA GLU A 108 -16.32 -14.43 -10.14
C GLU A 108 -15.05 -15.30 -10.16
N ILE A 109 -14.12 -14.98 -9.25
CA ILE A 109 -12.80 -15.60 -9.14
C ILE A 109 -12.68 -16.26 -7.76
N ASP A 110 -12.34 -17.55 -7.74
CA ASP A 110 -12.17 -18.28 -6.50
C ASP A 110 -10.85 -17.87 -5.82
N VAL A 111 -10.88 -17.79 -4.49
CA VAL A 111 -9.69 -17.73 -3.64
C VAL A 111 -9.43 -19.10 -3.00
N TYR A 112 -8.16 -19.47 -2.90
CA TYR A 112 -7.71 -20.79 -2.45
C TYR A 112 -6.76 -20.68 -1.26
N ALA A 113 -6.73 -21.70 -0.40
CA ALA A 113 -5.65 -21.86 0.58
C ALA A 113 -4.33 -22.22 -0.14
N PRO A 114 -3.25 -21.42 -0.04
CA PRO A 114 -2.01 -21.68 -0.78
C PRO A 114 -1.17 -22.83 -0.20
N ALA A 115 -1.43 -23.18 1.06
CA ALA A 115 -0.96 -24.37 1.76
C ALA A 115 -1.99 -24.82 2.80
N ASP A 116 -1.75 -25.98 3.41
CA ASP A 116 -2.47 -26.42 4.60
C ASP A 116 -2.40 -25.35 5.70
N GLY A 117 -3.48 -25.19 6.45
CA GLY A 117 -3.56 -24.15 7.46
C GLY A 117 -4.83 -24.20 8.28
N THR A 118 -5.04 -23.15 9.07
CA THR A 118 -6.25 -22.95 9.87
C THR A 118 -6.77 -21.55 9.64
N VAL A 119 -8.02 -21.41 9.21
CA VAL A 119 -8.71 -20.11 9.25
C VAL A 119 -8.92 -19.76 10.72
N THR A 120 -8.33 -18.66 11.17
CA THR A 120 -8.30 -18.22 12.58
C THR A 120 -9.17 -17.01 12.86
N SER A 121 -9.49 -16.24 11.82
CA SER A 121 -10.36 -15.07 11.94
C SER A 121 -11.16 -14.88 10.67
N ILE A 122 -12.44 -14.53 10.83
CA ILE A 122 -13.30 -14.04 9.75
C ILE A 122 -13.92 -12.72 10.26
N GLN A 123 -13.87 -11.69 9.43
CA GLN A 123 -14.46 -10.38 9.66
C GLN A 123 -15.40 -10.07 8.50
N HIS A 124 -16.58 -9.55 8.81
CA HIS A 124 -17.44 -8.91 7.83
C HIS A 124 -17.21 -7.40 7.96
N MET A 125 -16.54 -6.82 6.98
CA MET A 125 -15.95 -5.49 7.05
C MET A 125 -17.00 -4.37 6.97
N GLY A 126 -18.14 -4.69 6.36
CA GLY A 126 -19.26 -3.79 6.18
C GLY A 126 -18.97 -2.61 5.26
N ASN A 127 -20.00 -1.78 5.06
CA ASN A 127 -19.97 -0.59 4.19
C ASN A 127 -20.03 -0.81 2.68
N PHE A 128 -20.35 -2.01 2.20
CA PHE A 128 -20.59 -2.28 0.78
C PHE A 128 -22.01 -2.80 0.53
N ASN A 129 -22.48 -2.67 -0.72
CA ASN A 129 -23.80 -3.19 -1.12
C ASN A 129 -23.81 -4.73 -1.23
N ASN A 130 -22.63 -5.33 -1.31
CA ASN A 130 -22.37 -6.77 -1.27
C ASN A 130 -21.69 -7.13 0.05
N ASP A 131 -21.73 -8.40 0.41
CA ASP A 131 -20.96 -8.89 1.56
C ASP A 131 -19.46 -8.66 1.28
N ASP A 132 -18.69 -8.25 2.30
CA ASP A 132 -17.25 -7.95 2.19
C ASP A 132 -16.52 -8.61 3.36
N PHE A 133 -15.87 -9.74 3.08
CA PHE A 133 -15.18 -10.51 4.09
C PHE A 133 -13.66 -10.34 4.02
N ARG A 134 -13.08 -10.24 5.22
CA ARG A 134 -11.66 -10.46 5.47
C ARG A 134 -11.48 -11.74 6.27
N PHE A 135 -10.49 -12.57 5.92
CA PHE A 135 -10.10 -13.69 6.76
C PHE A 135 -8.59 -13.94 6.76
N VAL A 136 -8.14 -14.60 7.82
CA VAL A 136 -6.73 -14.93 8.07
C VAL A 136 -6.58 -16.44 8.12
N VAL A 137 -5.61 -16.96 7.36
CA VAL A 137 -5.20 -18.37 7.36
C VAL A 137 -3.82 -18.48 7.98
N ASP A 138 -3.74 -19.09 9.16
CA ASP A 138 -2.47 -19.41 9.81
C ASP A 138 -1.90 -20.69 9.20
N HIS A 139 -0.65 -20.61 8.76
CA HIS A 139 0.14 -21.72 8.22
C HIS A 139 1.24 -22.15 9.20
N ALA A 140 2.00 -23.17 8.84
CA ALA A 140 3.21 -23.56 9.58
C ALA A 140 4.27 -22.45 9.58
N ASN A 141 5.19 -22.50 10.55
CA ASN A 141 6.32 -21.59 10.70
C ASN A 141 5.90 -20.11 10.81
N SER A 142 4.86 -19.80 11.57
CA SER A 142 4.45 -18.42 11.87
C SER A 142 4.18 -17.56 10.63
N LEU A 143 3.65 -18.18 9.57
CA LEU A 143 3.26 -17.54 8.33
C LEU A 143 1.74 -17.42 8.26
N GLN A 144 1.24 -16.26 7.83
CA GLN A 144 -0.19 -16.05 7.59
C GLN A 144 -0.44 -15.63 6.14
N SER A 145 -1.55 -16.10 5.59
CA SER A 145 -2.17 -15.53 4.40
C SER A 145 -3.40 -14.73 4.81
N ILE A 146 -3.53 -13.51 4.30
CA ILE A 146 -4.66 -12.62 4.60
C ILE A 146 -5.37 -12.29 3.30
N TYR A 147 -6.69 -12.42 3.31
CA TYR A 147 -7.59 -12.08 2.20
C TYR A 147 -8.55 -10.99 2.67
N ILE A 148 -8.80 -9.98 1.84
CA ILE A 148 -9.69 -8.83 2.09
C ILE A 148 -10.52 -8.60 0.82
N HIS A 149 -11.76 -8.12 0.93
CA HIS A 149 -12.68 -7.96 -0.21
C HIS A 149 -13.07 -9.28 -0.87
N VAL A 150 -13.35 -10.29 -0.05
CA VAL A 150 -13.97 -11.55 -0.51
C VAL A 150 -15.48 -11.41 -0.43
N ASP A 151 -16.18 -11.53 -1.55
CA ASP A 151 -17.63 -11.36 -1.64
C ASP A 151 -18.38 -12.53 -0.99
N ASN A 152 -17.95 -13.76 -1.30
CA ASN A 152 -18.66 -14.97 -0.89
C ASN A 152 -17.72 -15.89 -0.13
N LEU A 153 -18.13 -16.35 1.05
CA LEU A 153 -17.45 -17.42 1.77
C LEU A 153 -17.83 -18.79 1.18
N SER A 154 -16.90 -19.74 1.18
CA SER A 154 -17.21 -21.12 0.76
C SER A 154 -18.20 -21.77 1.73
N ASP A 155 -18.89 -22.84 1.30
CA ASP A 155 -19.84 -23.61 2.13
C ASP A 155 -19.28 -24.01 3.51
N LYS A 156 -17.96 -24.18 3.60
CA LYS A 156 -17.27 -24.52 4.84
C LYS A 156 -17.11 -23.34 5.79
N LEU A 157 -16.91 -22.13 5.27
CA LEU A 157 -16.70 -20.90 6.06
C LEU A 157 -18.01 -20.16 6.34
N THR A 158 -19.01 -20.25 5.46
CA THR A 158 -20.33 -19.61 5.60
C THR A 158 -21.03 -19.83 6.96
N PRO A 159 -20.98 -21.03 7.59
CA PRO A 159 -21.57 -21.23 8.93
C PRO A 159 -20.95 -20.35 10.03
N TYR A 160 -19.79 -19.76 9.77
CA TYR A 160 -19.05 -18.90 10.68
C TYR A 160 -19.05 -17.43 10.25
N ALA A 161 -19.79 -17.06 9.19
CA ALA A 161 -19.88 -15.69 8.74
C ALA A 161 -20.38 -14.78 9.88
N PRO A 162 -19.59 -13.78 10.32
CA PRO A 162 -20.06 -12.83 11.32
C PRO A 162 -21.09 -11.88 10.71
N THR A 163 -21.89 -11.23 11.55
CA THR A 163 -22.78 -10.17 11.09
C THR A 163 -22.01 -8.94 10.61
N ASP A 164 -22.65 -8.08 9.83
CA ASP A 164 -22.09 -6.81 9.35
C ASP A 164 -21.35 -5.97 10.41
N GLY A 165 -20.14 -5.56 10.04
CA GLY A 165 -19.19 -4.83 10.90
C GLY A 165 -18.63 -5.62 12.09
N GLN A 166 -18.82 -6.94 12.15
CA GLN A 166 -18.32 -7.78 13.26
C GLN A 166 -17.21 -8.74 12.80
N TYR A 167 -16.49 -9.28 13.77
CA TYR A 167 -15.50 -10.34 13.56
C TYR A 167 -15.76 -11.53 14.48
N VAL A 168 -15.22 -12.69 14.09
CA VAL A 168 -15.22 -13.91 14.89
C VAL A 168 -13.87 -14.62 14.78
N SER A 169 -13.36 -15.06 15.92
CA SER A 169 -12.22 -15.99 15.97
C SER A 169 -12.70 -17.41 15.68
N THR A 170 -12.00 -18.11 14.82
CA THR A 170 -12.34 -19.45 14.36
C THR A 170 -11.16 -20.41 14.49
N SER A 171 -11.39 -21.69 14.24
CA SER A 171 -10.35 -22.71 14.14
C SER A 171 -10.81 -23.75 13.13
N ILE A 172 -10.73 -23.39 11.85
CA ILE A 172 -11.22 -24.20 10.74
C ILE A 172 -10.03 -24.67 9.92
N SER A 173 -9.68 -25.95 10.02
CA SER A 173 -8.57 -26.51 9.24
C SER A 173 -8.90 -26.51 7.74
N VAL A 174 -7.95 -26.11 6.90
CA VAL A 174 -8.05 -26.10 5.44
C VAL A 174 -6.83 -26.78 4.83
N THR A 175 -7.00 -27.30 3.62
CA THR A 175 -5.93 -27.99 2.87
C THR A 175 -5.48 -27.16 1.68
N ALA A 176 -4.24 -27.33 1.23
CA ALA A 176 -3.71 -26.65 0.06
C ALA A 176 -4.62 -26.85 -1.18
N GLY A 177 -4.97 -25.75 -1.85
CA GLY A 177 -5.88 -25.73 -3.01
C GLY A 177 -7.37 -25.75 -2.67
N GLU A 178 -7.75 -25.76 -1.38
CA GLU A 178 -9.14 -25.70 -0.97
C GLU A 178 -9.75 -24.31 -1.26
N VAL A 179 -10.94 -24.29 -1.85
CA VAL A 179 -11.71 -23.05 -2.09
C VAL A 179 -12.18 -22.47 -0.76
N LEU A 180 -11.76 -21.23 -0.48
CA LEU A 180 -12.13 -20.50 0.73
C LEU A 180 -13.28 -19.52 0.50
N GLY A 181 -13.47 -19.10 -0.75
CA GLY A 181 -14.51 -18.16 -1.14
C GLY A 181 -14.30 -17.70 -2.58
N SER A 182 -14.95 -16.60 -2.94
CA SER A 182 -14.81 -15.97 -4.24
C SER A 182 -15.02 -14.46 -4.14
N TYR A 183 -14.52 -13.75 -5.15
CA TYR A 183 -14.66 -12.31 -5.29
C TYR A 183 -14.95 -11.92 -6.74
N SER A 184 -15.46 -10.71 -6.90
CA SER A 184 -15.60 -9.95 -8.14
C SER A 184 -14.85 -8.63 -8.00
N GLY A 185 -14.48 -8.02 -9.13
CA GLY A 185 -13.73 -6.76 -9.13
C GLY A 185 -12.27 -6.90 -8.69
N SER A 186 -11.96 -6.87 -7.39
CA SER A 186 -10.59 -7.06 -6.87
C SER A 186 -10.59 -7.65 -5.46
N VAL A 187 -9.61 -8.51 -5.18
CA VAL A 187 -9.33 -9.01 -3.82
C VAL A 187 -7.95 -8.50 -3.39
N ASP A 188 -7.81 -8.21 -2.09
CA ASP A 188 -6.51 -7.91 -1.52
C ASP A 188 -5.91 -9.18 -0.94
N TYR A 189 -4.61 -9.36 -1.19
CA TYR A 189 -3.87 -10.48 -0.67
C TYR A 189 -2.50 -10.04 -0.16
N ASN A 190 -2.16 -10.51 1.05
CA ASN A 190 -0.81 -10.36 1.58
C ASN A 190 -0.41 -11.54 2.45
N LEU A 191 0.90 -11.58 2.70
CA LEU A 191 1.53 -12.49 3.65
C LEU A 191 2.03 -11.73 4.86
N VAL A 192 2.11 -12.44 5.97
CA VAL A 192 2.80 -12.00 7.19
C VAL A 192 3.72 -13.14 7.63
N ASP A 193 5.03 -12.95 7.58
CA ASP A 193 6.01 -13.91 8.13
C ASP A 193 6.65 -13.32 9.39
N TYR A 194 6.19 -13.80 10.56
CA TYR A 194 6.68 -13.34 11.85
C TYR A 194 8.12 -13.78 12.18
N ASN A 195 8.81 -14.52 11.31
CA ASN A 195 10.23 -14.85 11.48
C ASN A 195 11.17 -13.83 10.83
N MET A 196 10.64 -12.83 10.14
CA MET A 196 11.42 -11.74 9.58
C MET A 196 10.95 -10.41 10.14
N THR A 197 11.71 -9.35 9.91
CA THR A 197 11.25 -7.97 10.13
C THR A 197 11.87 -7.13 9.03
N LEU A 198 11.05 -6.33 8.36
CA LEU A 198 11.49 -5.40 7.32
C LEU A 198 12.40 -4.33 7.95
N SER A 199 13.64 -4.23 7.45
CA SER A 199 14.64 -3.32 8.00
C SER A 199 14.40 -1.86 7.61
N GLY A 200 13.64 -1.59 6.55
CA GLY A 200 13.30 -0.24 6.11
C GLY A 200 12.15 0.42 6.87
N PHE A 201 11.72 -0.15 8.00
CA PHE A 201 10.89 0.54 9.00
C PHE A 201 11.79 0.87 10.19
N ILE A 202 12.43 2.05 10.16
CA ILE A 202 13.48 2.38 11.14
C ILE A 202 12.95 2.66 12.56
N ASN A 203 11.64 2.86 12.71
CA ASN A 203 10.95 2.85 14.00
C ASN A 203 9.70 1.97 13.98
N PRO A 204 9.84 0.66 14.25
CA PRO A 204 8.72 -0.28 14.29
C PRO A 204 7.64 0.07 15.33
N SER A 205 7.99 0.80 16.39
CA SER A 205 7.03 1.15 17.46
C SER A 205 5.90 2.07 16.96
N SER A 206 6.11 2.77 15.84
CA SER A 206 5.08 3.59 15.20
C SER A 206 3.94 2.77 14.63
N TYR A 207 4.12 1.46 14.41
CA TYR A 207 3.16 0.59 13.71
C TYR A 207 2.36 -0.32 14.64
N THR A 208 2.27 -0.01 15.94
CA THR A 208 1.62 -0.88 16.94
C THR A 208 0.11 -1.12 16.72
N ALA A 209 -0.58 -0.26 15.96
CA ALA A 209 -1.96 -0.51 15.54
C ALA A 209 -2.10 -1.60 14.47
N GLU A 210 -1.05 -1.82 13.68
CA GLU A 210 -0.96 -2.86 12.65
C GLU A 210 0.37 -3.59 12.79
N PRO A 211 0.58 -4.34 13.88
CA PRO A 211 1.89 -4.89 14.22
C PRO A 211 2.40 -5.92 13.19
N TRP A 212 1.53 -6.44 12.33
CA TRP A 212 1.91 -7.34 11.23
C TRP A 212 2.61 -6.63 10.07
N LYS A 213 2.40 -5.31 9.89
CA LYS A 213 2.89 -4.55 8.72
C LYS A 213 4.40 -4.61 8.55
N ILE A 214 5.15 -4.65 9.65
CA ILE A 214 6.62 -4.77 9.63
C ILE A 214 7.12 -6.18 9.26
N HIS A 215 6.21 -7.14 9.12
CA HIS A 215 6.47 -8.56 8.85
C HIS A 215 5.91 -8.99 7.48
N THR A 216 5.63 -8.04 6.57
CA THR A 216 5.05 -8.30 5.24
C THR A 216 6.14 -8.51 4.18
N PRO A 217 6.47 -9.74 3.77
CA PRO A 217 7.44 -9.98 2.70
C PRO A 217 6.88 -9.64 1.30
N ASP A 218 7.73 -9.70 0.26
CA ASP A 218 7.24 -9.90 -1.12
C ASP A 218 6.53 -11.26 -1.20
N PRO A 219 5.22 -11.32 -1.49
CA PRO A 219 4.49 -12.58 -1.52
C PRO A 219 5.00 -13.56 -2.59
N PHE A 220 5.59 -13.06 -3.69
CA PHE A 220 5.97 -13.89 -4.83
C PHE A 220 7.10 -14.88 -4.50
N ASP A 221 7.93 -14.53 -3.52
CA ASP A 221 9.03 -15.35 -3.04
C ASP A 221 8.60 -16.58 -2.22
N TYR A 222 7.32 -16.69 -1.87
CA TYR A 222 6.80 -17.80 -1.06
C TYR A 222 6.21 -18.94 -1.91
N PHE A 223 6.03 -18.70 -3.21
CA PHE A 223 5.43 -19.66 -4.14
C PHE A 223 6.50 -20.41 -4.95
N ASN A 224 6.17 -21.65 -5.34
CA ASN A 224 7.05 -22.41 -6.24
C ASN A 224 7.26 -21.68 -7.59
N ASP A 225 8.32 -22.06 -8.31
CA ASP A 225 8.75 -21.41 -9.55
C ASP A 225 7.63 -21.25 -10.61
N THR A 226 6.73 -22.22 -10.71
CA THR A 226 5.63 -22.18 -11.70
C THR A 226 4.62 -21.10 -11.35
N ILE A 227 4.20 -21.05 -10.08
CA ILE A 227 3.25 -20.06 -9.60
C ILE A 227 3.91 -18.68 -9.58
N ARG A 228 5.14 -18.57 -9.08
CA ARG A 228 5.92 -17.33 -9.08
C ARG A 228 6.06 -16.73 -10.48
N ALA A 229 6.37 -17.56 -11.48
CA ALA A 229 6.44 -17.11 -12.87
C ALA A 229 5.07 -16.59 -13.39
N THR A 230 3.97 -17.21 -12.98
CA THR A 230 2.62 -16.77 -13.35
C THR A 230 2.25 -15.44 -12.69
N LEU A 231 2.59 -15.27 -11.41
CA LEU A 231 2.40 -14.03 -10.66
C LEU A 231 3.20 -12.88 -11.29
N ILE A 232 4.48 -13.10 -11.59
CA ILE A 232 5.34 -12.12 -12.26
C ILE A 232 4.78 -11.72 -13.63
N ALA A 233 4.30 -12.70 -14.41
CA ALA A 233 3.71 -12.43 -15.73
C ALA A 233 2.40 -11.63 -15.66
N LYS A 234 1.80 -11.48 -14.47
CA LYS A 234 0.57 -10.72 -14.22
C LYS A 234 0.81 -9.41 -13.46
N SER A 235 1.99 -9.18 -12.90
CA SER A 235 2.31 -7.93 -12.21
C SER A 235 2.51 -6.78 -13.21
N LEU A 236 1.95 -5.60 -12.90
CA LEU A 236 2.22 -4.37 -13.66
C LEU A 236 3.66 -3.87 -13.44
N ARG A 237 4.24 -4.18 -12.29
CA ARG A 237 5.63 -3.81 -11.96
C ARG A 237 6.60 -4.80 -12.56
N THR A 238 7.68 -4.29 -13.14
CA THR A 238 8.74 -5.10 -13.78
C THR A 238 10.11 -4.90 -13.13
N VAL A 239 10.23 -4.01 -12.15
CA VAL A 239 11.46 -3.69 -11.43
C VAL A 239 11.44 -4.38 -10.07
N GLU A 240 12.52 -5.04 -9.68
CA GLU A 240 12.58 -5.71 -8.38
C GLU A 240 12.42 -4.72 -7.19
N PRO A 241 11.81 -5.15 -6.07
CA PRO A 241 11.06 -6.41 -5.91
C PRO A 241 9.76 -6.39 -6.75
N ILE A 242 9.53 -7.40 -7.59
CA ILE A 242 8.40 -7.40 -8.54
C ILE A 242 7.04 -7.44 -7.81
N GLY A 243 6.95 -8.12 -6.67
CA GLY A 243 5.74 -8.12 -5.84
C GLY A 243 5.54 -6.85 -5.03
N GLY A 244 6.52 -5.94 -5.02
CA GLY A 244 6.46 -4.62 -4.39
C GLY A 244 7.23 -4.52 -3.07
N LYS A 245 7.22 -3.32 -2.48
CA LYS A 245 7.96 -2.96 -1.26
C LYS A 245 7.18 -1.93 -0.46
N ILE A 246 7.30 -1.96 0.87
CA ILE A 246 6.60 -1.01 1.75
C ILE A 246 7.50 -0.25 2.72
N ASP A 247 8.73 -0.71 2.93
CA ASP A 247 9.67 -0.23 3.93
C ASP A 247 10.78 0.62 3.28
N HIS A 248 10.45 1.88 2.96
CA HIS A 248 11.35 2.79 2.25
C HIS A 248 12.23 3.64 3.16
N ASP A 249 12.09 3.56 4.48
CA ASP A 249 12.80 4.45 5.39
C ASP A 249 14.32 4.22 5.31
N ILE A 250 15.06 5.32 5.22
CA ILE A 250 16.51 5.33 5.39
C ILE A 250 16.84 6.26 6.56
N SER A 251 17.57 5.75 7.56
CA SER A 251 18.01 6.54 8.71
C SER A 251 18.75 7.81 8.26
N GLY A 252 18.41 8.95 8.87
CA GLY A 252 19.00 10.25 8.55
C GLY A 252 18.60 10.85 7.20
N ARG A 253 17.67 10.24 6.46
CA ARG A 253 17.18 10.72 5.15
C ARG A 253 15.71 11.11 5.17
N LEU A 254 15.22 11.80 4.13
CA LEU A 254 13.81 12.15 3.98
C LEU A 254 12.95 10.97 3.55
N VAL A 255 13.46 10.07 2.71
CA VAL A 255 12.69 8.95 2.15
C VAL A 255 12.05 8.09 3.24
N GLY A 256 10.80 7.69 3.03
CA GLY A 256 10.01 6.85 3.90
C GLY A 256 8.81 7.53 4.54
N ASN A 257 8.27 6.88 5.57
CA ASN A 257 7.08 7.29 6.29
C ASN A 257 7.42 8.20 7.47
N TRP A 258 6.49 9.11 7.77
CA TRP A 258 6.60 10.13 8.81
C TRP A 258 5.23 10.33 9.47
N PHE A 259 5.24 10.60 10.77
CA PHE A 259 4.03 10.83 11.55
C PHE A 259 4.12 12.17 12.27
N GLU A 260 3.07 12.99 12.20
CA GLU A 260 3.02 14.29 12.87
C GLU A 260 3.27 14.08 14.39
N GLU A 261 4.11 14.92 14.98
CA GLU A 261 4.52 14.76 16.37
C GLU A 261 3.29 14.79 17.29
N ASN A 262 3.23 13.85 18.24
CA ASN A 262 2.10 13.66 19.16
C ASN A 262 0.80 13.15 18.51
N THR A 263 0.87 12.47 17.36
CA THR A 263 -0.32 11.88 16.69
C THR A 263 -0.41 10.35 16.77
N ASN A 264 0.32 9.73 17.71
CA ASN A 264 0.25 8.28 17.99
C ASN A 264 0.73 7.38 16.83
N GLY A 265 1.67 7.86 16.01
CA GLY A 265 2.26 7.08 14.92
C GLY A 265 1.21 6.66 13.88
N TYR A 266 1.32 5.43 13.40
CA TYR A 266 0.42 4.87 12.41
C TYR A 266 -1.04 4.79 12.90
N ALA A 267 -1.24 4.58 14.20
CA ALA A 267 -2.58 4.48 14.78
C ALA A 267 -3.43 5.75 14.60
N GLY A 268 -2.77 6.92 14.48
CA GLY A 268 -3.46 8.20 14.44
C GLY A 268 -4.18 8.55 15.75
N LEU A 269 -4.84 9.70 15.75
CA LEU A 269 -5.63 10.20 16.89
C LEU A 269 -7.09 9.75 16.85
N ASP A 270 -7.61 9.46 15.67
CA ASP A 270 -8.98 8.99 15.44
C ASP A 270 -8.93 7.88 14.40
N GLN A 271 -9.41 6.68 14.75
CA GLN A 271 -9.43 5.53 13.84
C GLN A 271 -10.19 5.82 12.54
N ASN A 272 -11.17 6.74 12.58
CA ASN A 272 -11.97 7.06 11.41
C ASN A 272 -11.23 7.90 10.37
N ASN A 273 -10.16 8.57 10.79
CA ASN A 273 -9.31 9.42 9.96
C ASN A 273 -7.85 9.23 10.38
N TYR A 274 -7.43 7.98 10.59
CA TYR A 274 -6.15 7.62 11.23
C TYR A 274 -4.96 8.21 10.47
N TRP A 275 -5.14 8.42 9.17
CA TRP A 275 -4.17 8.95 8.24
C TRP A 275 -3.86 10.44 8.39
N LEU A 276 -4.65 11.25 9.10
CA LEU A 276 -4.48 12.72 9.13
C LEU A 276 -3.08 13.19 9.57
N GLY A 277 -2.42 12.42 10.45
CA GLY A 277 -1.05 12.70 10.89
C GLY A 277 0.03 12.07 10.01
N HIS A 278 -0.32 11.38 8.93
CA HIS A 278 0.62 10.60 8.13
C HIS A 278 1.20 11.43 6.98
N LEU A 279 2.44 11.13 6.65
CA LEU A 279 3.18 11.71 5.53
C LEU A 279 4.13 10.65 4.98
N SER A 280 4.26 10.57 3.66
CA SER A 280 5.27 9.73 3.02
C SER A 280 5.95 10.46 1.86
N PHE A 281 7.27 10.33 1.79
CA PHE A 281 8.05 10.62 0.61
C PHE A 281 8.70 9.30 0.17
N ALA A 282 8.08 8.62 -0.78
CA ALA A 282 8.53 7.32 -1.25
C ALA A 282 8.44 7.27 -2.78
N TYR A 283 8.53 6.07 -3.34
CA TYR A 283 8.52 5.87 -4.78
C TYR A 283 7.20 5.26 -5.23
N ASP A 284 6.85 5.46 -6.49
CA ASP A 284 5.70 4.81 -7.07
C ASP A 284 5.87 3.27 -7.10
N TYR A 285 4.77 2.59 -6.79
CA TYR A 285 4.73 1.15 -6.62
C TYR A 285 4.82 0.38 -7.94
N ILE A 286 4.50 1.00 -9.08
CA ILE A 286 4.64 0.41 -10.42
C ILE A 286 5.94 0.90 -11.09
N VAL A 287 6.21 2.21 -11.03
CA VAL A 287 7.34 2.89 -11.68
C VAL A 287 8.27 3.48 -10.60
N PRO A 288 9.12 2.66 -9.95
CA PRO A 288 9.87 3.06 -8.74
C PRO A 288 10.92 4.14 -8.95
N SER A 289 11.15 4.60 -10.18
CA SER A 289 11.96 5.78 -10.44
C SER A 289 11.22 7.09 -10.14
N HIS A 290 9.89 7.07 -9.97
CA HIS A 290 9.07 8.26 -9.76
C HIS A 290 8.84 8.51 -8.27
N ILE A 291 9.07 9.73 -7.81
CA ILE A 291 8.87 10.15 -6.42
C ILE A 291 7.41 10.52 -6.20
N ILE A 292 6.82 9.96 -5.14
CA ILE A 292 5.49 10.28 -4.67
C ILE A 292 5.58 10.93 -3.30
N ALA A 293 4.96 12.10 -3.17
CA ALA A 293 4.70 12.77 -1.91
C ALA A 293 3.23 12.56 -1.54
N SER A 294 2.99 11.83 -0.46
CA SER A 294 1.67 11.39 0.00
C SER A 294 1.35 12.04 1.34
N PHE A 295 0.19 12.70 1.43
CA PHE A 295 -0.22 13.50 2.57
C PHE A 295 -1.54 13.00 3.13
N GLY A 296 -1.60 12.85 4.44
CA GLY A 296 -2.86 12.58 5.15
C GLY A 296 -3.77 13.79 5.30
N ASP A 297 -3.19 14.99 5.31
CA ASP A 297 -3.91 16.25 5.41
C ASP A 297 -3.35 17.26 4.39
N TYR A 298 -4.01 17.34 3.25
CA TYR A 298 -3.87 18.38 2.24
C TYR A 298 -5.16 19.20 2.22
N ALA A 299 -5.21 20.26 3.03
CA ALA A 299 -6.38 21.11 3.21
C ALA A 299 -7.66 20.35 3.62
N GLY A 300 -7.51 19.36 4.52
CA GLY A 300 -8.61 18.55 5.06
C GLY A 300 -8.88 17.24 4.32
N GLU A 301 -8.11 16.92 3.28
CA GLU A 301 -8.24 15.68 2.51
C GLU A 301 -6.88 15.02 2.29
N GLN A 302 -6.84 13.70 2.30
CA GLN A 302 -5.66 12.95 1.90
C GLN A 302 -5.38 13.09 0.40
N LYS A 303 -4.12 13.25 0.01
CA LYS A 303 -3.75 13.43 -1.40
C LYS A 303 -2.32 13.01 -1.72
N GLN A 304 -2.15 12.42 -2.89
CA GLN A 304 -0.85 12.01 -3.43
C GLN A 304 -0.44 12.88 -4.61
N PHE A 305 0.84 13.18 -4.69
CA PHE A 305 1.43 14.04 -5.70
C PHE A 305 2.72 13.45 -6.24
N GLY A 306 3.00 13.75 -7.49
CA GLY A 306 4.35 13.64 -8.03
C GLY A 306 5.15 14.89 -7.66
N VAL A 307 6.47 14.77 -7.74
CA VAL A 307 7.39 15.88 -7.53
C VAL A 307 7.84 16.44 -8.87
N ARG A 308 7.59 17.73 -9.14
CA ARG A 308 8.00 18.35 -10.40
C ARG A 308 9.51 18.20 -10.64
N GLY A 309 9.87 17.67 -11.80
CA GLY A 309 11.27 17.41 -12.15
C GLY A 309 11.86 16.17 -11.46
N ASN A 310 11.09 15.48 -10.62
CA ASN A 310 11.46 14.24 -9.94
C ASN A 310 12.78 14.36 -9.15
N THR A 311 12.97 15.50 -8.47
CA THR A 311 14.24 15.87 -7.81
C THR A 311 14.00 16.93 -6.71
N PRO A 312 14.86 17.02 -5.68
CA PRO A 312 15.89 16.03 -5.30
C PRO A 312 15.30 14.67 -4.93
N ASP A 313 16.11 13.61 -4.99
CA ASP A 313 15.70 12.29 -4.50
C ASP A 313 15.57 12.35 -2.96
N PRO A 314 14.42 11.96 -2.36
CA PRO A 314 14.26 11.96 -0.91
C PRO A 314 15.26 11.05 -0.19
N ALA A 315 15.84 10.04 -0.85
CA ALA A 315 16.91 9.22 -0.27
C ALA A 315 18.22 10.00 -0.10
N GLU A 316 18.42 11.07 -0.87
CA GLU A 316 19.62 11.92 -0.79
C GLU A 316 19.43 13.17 0.08
N VAL A 317 18.19 13.52 0.41
CA VAL A 317 17.90 14.64 1.32
C VAL A 317 18.28 14.26 2.76
N SER A 318 19.14 15.07 3.37
CA SER A 318 19.63 14.90 4.74
C SER A 318 19.64 16.24 5.48
N THR A 319 20.10 16.27 6.73
CA THR A 319 20.29 17.52 7.49
C THR A 319 21.22 18.51 6.78
N SER A 320 22.19 18.01 6.00
CA SER A 320 23.12 18.83 5.23
C SER A 320 22.49 19.52 4.01
N SER A 321 21.35 19.01 3.53
CA SER A 321 20.59 19.59 2.43
C SER A 321 19.94 20.92 2.82
N GLY A 322 19.73 21.16 4.12
CA GLY A 322 19.04 22.34 4.61
C GLY A 322 17.56 22.34 4.20
N LEU A 323 17.02 23.52 3.89
CA LEU A 323 15.65 23.69 3.41
C LEU A 323 15.52 23.17 1.97
N VAL A 324 14.65 22.18 1.76
CA VAL A 324 14.29 21.65 0.44
C VAL A 324 12.86 22.06 0.11
N LYS A 325 12.62 22.35 -1.17
CA LYS A 325 11.29 22.65 -1.70
C LYS A 325 10.93 21.61 -2.75
N TYR A 326 9.71 21.10 -2.68
CA TYR A 326 9.12 20.30 -3.75
C TYR A 326 7.89 21.01 -4.29
N ASP A 327 7.88 21.24 -5.59
CA ASP A 327 6.68 21.64 -6.33
C ASP A 327 5.83 20.38 -6.54
N LEU A 328 4.67 20.33 -5.89
CA LEU A 328 3.72 19.22 -5.94
C LEU A 328 2.84 19.33 -7.18
N VAL A 329 2.76 18.26 -7.95
CA VAL A 329 2.03 18.21 -9.22
C VAL A 329 1.22 16.93 -9.33
N SER A 330 0.15 16.98 -10.12
CA SER A 330 -0.53 15.78 -10.57
C SER A 330 0.37 14.97 -11.52
N TYR A 331 0.13 13.67 -11.63
CA TYR A 331 0.88 12.76 -12.48
C TYR A 331 -0.06 11.76 -13.17
N ASP A 332 0.43 11.09 -14.20
CA ASP A 332 -0.29 9.99 -14.84
C ASP A 332 0.64 8.91 -15.37
N TYR A 333 0.07 7.74 -15.65
CA TYR A 333 0.79 6.59 -16.23
C TYR A 333 0.60 6.54 -17.75
N TYR A 334 1.64 6.06 -18.43
CA TYR A 334 1.66 5.97 -19.88
C TYR A 334 2.19 4.60 -20.31
N ASP A 335 1.53 4.01 -21.29
CA ASP A 335 2.01 2.86 -22.05
C ASP A 335 2.48 3.36 -23.42
N ASN A 336 3.79 3.34 -23.65
CA ASN A 336 4.40 3.78 -24.91
C ASN A 336 3.93 5.17 -25.37
N GLY A 337 3.82 6.11 -24.42
CA GLY A 337 3.39 7.49 -24.66
C GLY A 337 1.88 7.71 -24.79
N ILE A 338 1.06 6.67 -24.59
CA ILE A 338 -0.40 6.77 -24.53
C ILE A 338 -0.83 6.69 -23.07
N ALA A 339 -1.68 7.61 -22.62
CA ALA A 339 -2.21 7.59 -21.26
C ALA A 339 -2.88 6.24 -21.00
N TRP A 340 -2.45 5.56 -19.94
CA TRP A 340 -2.97 4.26 -19.56
C TRP A 340 -4.40 4.40 -19.06
N ASP A 341 -5.28 3.49 -19.45
CA ASP A 341 -6.70 3.49 -19.07
C ASP A 341 -6.94 3.09 -17.61
N ARG A 342 -5.90 2.61 -16.93
CA ARG A 342 -5.93 2.09 -15.55
C ARG A 342 -6.78 0.83 -15.39
N SER A 343 -7.08 0.13 -16.47
CA SER A 343 -7.93 -1.06 -16.49
C SER A 343 -7.38 -2.21 -17.35
N SER A 344 -6.53 -1.92 -18.33
CA SER A 344 -5.93 -2.95 -19.19
C SER A 344 -4.59 -3.42 -18.63
N PHE A 345 -4.32 -4.73 -18.70
CA PHE A 345 -2.98 -5.23 -18.37
C PHE A 345 -1.93 -4.69 -19.33
N THR A 346 -0.83 -4.18 -18.77
CA THR A 346 0.37 -3.80 -19.51
C THR A 346 1.61 -3.87 -18.61
N GLN A 347 2.79 -3.87 -19.20
CA GLN A 347 4.07 -3.88 -18.49
C GLN A 347 5.01 -2.84 -19.09
N GLY A 348 5.89 -2.30 -18.25
CA GLY A 348 6.80 -1.23 -18.67
C GLY A 348 6.10 0.13 -18.75
N LEU A 349 5.12 0.36 -17.86
CA LEU A 349 4.52 1.67 -17.69
C LEU A 349 5.58 2.73 -17.36
N GLU A 350 5.38 3.91 -17.91
CA GLU A 350 6.12 5.12 -17.60
C GLU A 350 5.20 6.10 -16.85
N MET A 351 5.77 7.08 -16.16
CA MET A 351 5.00 8.12 -15.46
C MET A 351 5.50 9.50 -15.83
N ASP A 352 4.56 10.41 -16.12
CA ASP A 352 4.86 11.81 -16.33
C ASP A 352 4.19 12.69 -15.28
N ASN A 353 4.93 13.71 -14.88
CA ASN A 353 4.45 14.79 -14.05
C ASN A 353 3.82 15.89 -14.90
N TYR A 354 2.64 16.35 -14.51
CA TYR A 354 2.02 17.51 -15.12
C TYR A 354 2.76 18.80 -14.73
N THR A 355 2.53 19.87 -15.49
CA THR A 355 3.25 21.13 -15.33
C THR A 355 2.58 22.11 -14.36
N PHE A 356 1.30 21.88 -14.05
CA PHE A 356 0.55 22.72 -13.11
C PHE A 356 0.98 22.37 -11.69
N ILE A 357 1.45 23.37 -10.95
CA ILE A 357 1.83 23.24 -9.55
C ILE A 357 0.58 23.43 -8.69
N ASP A 358 0.19 22.38 -7.99
CA ASP A 358 -0.93 22.40 -7.03
C ASP A 358 -0.51 23.13 -5.74
N ALA A 359 0.70 22.85 -5.24
CA ALA A 359 1.26 23.43 -4.03
C ALA A 359 2.78 23.30 -4.00
N VAL A 360 3.41 23.98 -3.05
CA VAL A 360 4.81 23.74 -2.68
C VAL A 360 4.84 23.18 -1.29
N VAL A 361 5.62 22.12 -1.07
CA VAL A 361 5.96 21.67 0.27
C VAL A 361 7.41 22.05 0.60
N LEU A 362 7.59 22.71 1.73
CA LEU A 362 8.88 22.89 2.36
C LEU A 362 9.15 21.73 3.29
N VAL A 363 10.34 21.14 3.18
CA VAL A 363 10.81 20.11 4.09
C VAL A 363 12.24 20.42 4.55
N GLN A 364 12.50 20.20 5.83
CA GLN A 364 13.84 20.33 6.40
C GLN A 364 14.03 19.29 7.49
N LEU A 365 14.99 18.39 7.27
CA LEU A 365 15.41 17.46 8.31
C LEU A 365 16.20 18.24 9.37
N LEU A 366 15.67 18.34 10.58
CA LEU A 366 16.30 19.09 11.67
C LEU A 366 17.39 18.28 12.35
N GLN A 367 17.13 16.98 12.48
CA GLN A 367 18.03 15.93 12.98
C GLN A 367 17.47 14.59 12.50
N GLU A 368 18.20 13.50 12.76
CA GLU A 368 17.66 12.16 12.52
C GLU A 368 16.32 11.96 13.24
N GLY A 369 15.34 11.42 12.51
CA GLY A 369 13.99 11.15 13.04
C GLY A 369 13.13 12.39 13.31
N ARG A 370 13.55 13.61 12.94
CA ARG A 370 12.75 14.83 13.15
C ARG A 370 12.76 15.75 11.93
N LEU A 371 11.59 15.89 11.31
CA LEU A 371 11.36 16.62 10.07
C LEU A 371 10.45 17.83 10.33
N LYS A 372 10.79 18.98 9.78
CA LYS A 372 9.91 20.16 9.73
C LYS A 372 9.26 20.24 8.35
N VAL A 373 7.94 20.42 8.30
CA VAL A 373 7.14 20.38 7.06
C VAL A 373 6.10 21.49 7.03
N GLU A 374 5.90 22.11 5.87
CA GLU A 374 4.80 23.05 5.64
C GLU A 374 4.37 23.03 4.17
N ILE A 375 3.06 23.04 3.94
CA ILE A 375 2.47 23.03 2.60
C ILE A 375 1.89 24.41 2.29
N PHE A 376 2.28 24.97 1.14
CA PHE A 376 1.83 26.26 0.63
C PHE A 376 0.93 26.03 -0.57
N HIS A 377 -0.38 25.98 -0.33
CA HIS A 377 -1.39 25.70 -1.35
C HIS A 377 -1.47 26.80 -2.41
N GLY A 378 -1.53 26.40 -3.69
CA GLY A 378 -1.69 27.31 -4.83
C GLY A 378 -0.52 28.27 -5.07
N GLN A 379 0.63 28.02 -4.43
CA GLN A 379 1.85 28.81 -4.60
C GLN A 379 2.86 28.09 -5.49
N THR A 380 3.89 28.82 -5.93
CA THR A 380 5.05 28.26 -6.62
C THR A 380 6.31 28.37 -5.79
N SER A 381 7.33 27.57 -6.09
CA SER A 381 8.61 27.60 -5.37
C SER A 381 9.32 28.97 -5.37
N ALA A 382 8.95 29.85 -6.30
CA ALA A 382 9.42 31.23 -6.37
C ALA A 382 8.76 32.16 -5.35
N ASP A 383 7.55 31.84 -4.89
CA ASP A 383 6.75 32.68 -3.97
C ASP A 383 7.05 32.36 -2.49
N VAL A 384 7.46 31.12 -2.22
CA VAL A 384 7.72 30.60 -0.87
C VAL A 384 9.20 30.71 -0.57
N ASN A 385 9.61 31.38 0.52
CA ASN A 385 11.03 31.56 0.85
C ASN A 385 11.49 30.77 2.07
N ASP A 386 10.64 30.66 3.09
CA ASP A 386 10.96 30.04 4.38
C ASP A 386 9.67 29.52 5.03
N PHE A 387 9.81 28.74 6.09
CA PHE A 387 8.70 28.32 6.94
C PHE A 387 8.02 29.51 7.62
N THR A 388 6.74 29.35 7.91
CA THR A 388 5.95 30.24 8.77
C THR A 388 5.75 29.62 10.16
N GLU A 389 4.83 30.19 10.93
CA GLU A 389 4.39 29.63 12.21
C GLU A 389 3.48 28.40 12.06
N ASP A 390 2.95 28.15 10.86
CA ASP A 390 2.07 27.01 10.57
C ASP A 390 2.83 25.70 10.31
N ALA A 391 4.16 25.75 10.25
CA ALA A 391 4.99 24.58 10.02
C ALA A 391 4.82 23.53 11.13
N LYS A 392 4.60 22.30 10.70
CA LYS A 392 4.41 21.13 11.57
C LYS A 392 5.73 20.37 11.74
N ILE A 393 5.81 19.61 12.83
CA ILE A 393 6.89 18.66 13.06
C ILE A 393 6.35 17.26 12.82
N TYR A 394 7.12 16.48 12.06
CA TYR A 394 6.93 15.06 11.89
C TYR A 394 8.10 14.31 12.51
N VAL A 395 7.81 13.15 13.06
CA VAL A 395 8.76 12.24 13.68
C VAL A 395 8.63 10.86 13.06
N ARG A 396 9.71 10.11 13.14
CA ARG A 396 9.68 8.67 12.95
C ARG A 396 10.67 8.04 13.87
#